data_AF-A0A838FQY0-F1
#
_entry.id   AF-A0A838FQY0-F1
#
_cell.length_a   1.000
_cell.length_b   1.000
_cell.length_c   1.000
_cell.angle_alpha   90.00
_cell.angle_beta   90.00
_cell.angle_gamma   90.00
#
_symmetry.space_group_name_H-M   'P 1'
#
loop_
_entity.id
_entity.type
_entity.pdbx_description
1 polymer ?
#
loop_
_entity_poly.entity_id
_entity_poly.type
_entity_poly.pdbx_seq_one_letter_code
_entity_poly.pdbx_strand_id
1 'polypeptide(L)'
;MSVLTCKLPHALDGRLAELARRRGVPKSVLVREAIEAKIAQEATAPRRPTNLIDALGDSVGSIASGKRDLARNKKHLKGYGR
;
A
#
# COMPACT_ATOMS: atom_id res chain seq x y z
N MET A 1 13.74 -9.24 16.53
CA MET A 1 13.55 -10.47 15.72
C MET A 1 12.37 -11.20 16.32
N SER A 2 11.30 -11.41 15.56
CA SER A 2 10.06 -12.02 16.07
C SER A 2 9.89 -13.40 15.45
N VAL A 3 9.41 -14.37 16.23
CA VAL A 3 9.22 -15.75 15.77
C VAL A 3 7.75 -16.00 15.49
N LEU A 4 7.45 -16.47 14.27
CA LEU A 4 6.12 -16.93 13.87
C LEU A 4 6.19 -18.44 13.65
N THR A 5 5.30 -19.18 14.31
CA THR A 5 5.11 -20.62 14.06
C THR A 5 3.79 -20.82 13.32
N CYS A 6 3.83 -21.53 12.19
CA CYS A 6 2.64 -21.85 11.41
C CYS A 6 2.65 -23.33 11.00
N LYS A 7 1.46 -23.93 10.92
CA LYS A 7 1.31 -25.30 10.41
C LYS A 7 1.33 -25.27 8.88
N LEU A 8 2.16 -26.13 8.29
CA LEU A 8 2.28 -26.26 6.84
C LEU A 8 1.82 -27.66 6.41
N PRO A 9 1.05 -27.78 5.30
CA PRO A 9 0.81 -29.08 4.69
C PRO A 9 2.13 -29.77 4.31
N HIS A 10 2.23 -31.08 4.52
CA HIS A 10 3.45 -31.84 4.21
C HIS A 10 3.93 -31.68 2.77
N ALA A 11 3.00 -31.65 1.81
CA ALA A 11 3.31 -31.42 0.41
C ALA A 11 3.97 -30.05 0.15
N LEU A 12 3.56 -29.02 0.88
CA LEU A 12 4.13 -27.68 0.77
C LEU A 12 5.53 -27.61 1.39
N ASP A 13 5.75 -28.26 2.54
CA ASP A 13 7.06 -28.33 3.17
C ASP A 13 8.09 -29.05 2.29
N GLY A 14 7.69 -30.14 1.61
CA GLY A 14 8.54 -30.85 0.66
C GLY A 14 8.97 -29.97 -0.52
N ARG A 15 8.03 -29.23 -1.12
CA ARG A 15 8.34 -28.27 -2.21
C ARG A 15 9.25 -27.15 -1.74
N LEU A 16 9.05 -26.65 -0.52
CA LEU A 16 9.89 -25.62 0.07
C LEU A 16 11.31 -26.13 0.33
N ALA A 17 11.46 -27.36 0.82
CA ALA A 17 12.76 -28.00 1.03
C ALA A 17 13.53 -28.18 -0.28
N GLU A 18 12.85 -28.61 -1.34
CA GLU A 18 13.47 -28.77 -2.64
C GLU A 18 13.93 -27.42 -3.22
N LEU A 19 13.09 -26.39 -3.14
CA LEU A 19 13.43 -25.05 -3.62
C LEU A 19 14.60 -24.44 -2.82
N ALA A 20 14.60 -24.62 -1.51
CA ALA A 20 15.68 -24.20 -0.61
C ALA A 20 17.00 -24.86 -1.01
N ARG A 21 16.99 -26.18 -1.23
CA ARG A 21 18.16 -26.93 -1.70
C ARG A 21 18.65 -26.45 -3.06
N ARG A 22 17.74 -26.24 -4.02
CA ARG A 22 18.08 -25.75 -5.37
C ARG A 22 18.72 -24.36 -5.34
N ARG A 23 18.26 -23.48 -4.43
CA ARG A 23 18.79 -22.11 -4.27
C ARG A 23 19.98 -22.02 -3.32
N GLY A 24 20.30 -23.07 -2.56
CA GLY A 24 21.37 -23.04 -1.56
C GLY A 24 21.09 -22.14 -0.36
N VAL A 25 19.81 -21.91 -0.03
CA VAL A 25 19.37 -21.03 1.06
C VAL A 25 18.49 -21.78 2.06
N PRO A 26 18.42 -21.35 3.34
CA PRO A 26 17.52 -21.98 4.30
C PRO A 26 16.05 -21.68 3.98
N LYS A 27 15.14 -22.60 4.37
CA LYS A 27 13.68 -22.47 4.17
C LYS A 27 13.12 -21.13 4.68
N SER A 28 13.66 -20.61 5.78
CA SER A 28 13.23 -19.36 6.40
C SER A 28 13.46 -18.13 5.52
N VAL A 29 14.48 -18.14 4.66
CA VAL A 29 14.73 -17.06 3.69
C VAL A 29 13.61 -17.04 2.66
N LEU A 30 13.26 -18.19 2.09
CA LEU A 30 12.17 -18.29 1.12
C LEU A 30 10.80 -17.89 1.69
N VAL A 31 10.52 -18.31 2.93
CA VAL A 31 9.26 -17.93 3.61
C VAL A 31 9.22 -16.42 3.84
N ARG A 32 10.33 -15.80 4.25
CA ARG A 32 10.39 -14.36 4.46
C ARG A 32 10.19 -13.59 3.15
N GLU A 33 10.91 -13.98 2.09
CA GLU A 33 10.77 -13.38 0.76
C GLU A 33 9.31 -13.47 0.26
N ALA A 34 8.67 -14.62 0.44
CA ALA A 34 7.28 -14.82 0.04
C ALA A 34 6.31 -13.92 0.82
N ILE A 35 6.53 -13.74 2.13
CA ILE A 35 5.71 -12.86 2.98
C ILE A 35 5.92 -11.39 2.56
N GLU A 36 7.16 -10.95 2.40
CA GLU A 36 7.49 -9.59 1.99
C GLU A 36 6.89 -9.25 0.62
N ALA A 37 7.03 -10.17 -0.37
CA ALA A 37 6.44 -10.01 -1.69
C ALA A 37 4.91 -9.92 -1.63
N LYS A 38 4.25 -10.73 -0.81
CA LYS A 38 2.80 -10.68 -0.64
C LYS A 38 2.33 -9.38 0.00
N ILE A 39 3.04 -8.89 1.03
CA ILE A 39 2.72 -7.61 1.67
C ILE A 39 2.90 -6.46 0.70
N ALA A 40 3.99 -6.43 -0.07
CA ALA A 40 4.21 -5.40 -1.08
C ALA A 40 3.12 -5.41 -2.16
N GLN A 41 2.69 -6.59 -2.60
CA GLN A 41 1.58 -6.75 -3.55
C GLN A 41 0.27 -6.18 -2.99
N GLU A 42 -0.09 -6.48 -1.75
CA GLU A 42 -1.30 -5.94 -1.10
C GLU A 42 -1.21 -4.43 -0.85
N ALA A 43 -0.01 -3.91 -0.56
CA ALA A 43 0.21 -2.47 -0.38
C ALA A 43 0.07 -1.67 -1.70
N THR A 44 0.42 -2.30 -2.82
CA THR A 44 0.39 -1.67 -4.16
C THR A 44 -0.94 -1.93 -4.88
N ALA A 45 -1.72 -2.91 -4.43
CA ALA A 45 -3.08 -3.10 -4.92
C ALA A 45 -3.86 -1.80 -4.65
N PRO A 46 -4.52 -1.20 -5.66
CA PRO A 46 -5.32 -0.01 -5.43
C PRO A 46 -6.34 -0.38 -4.36
N ARG A 47 -6.24 0.27 -3.19
CA ARG A 47 -7.25 0.13 -2.13
C ARG A 47 -8.58 0.42 -2.81
N ARG A 48 -9.43 -0.60 -2.94
CA ARG A 48 -10.78 -0.39 -3.46
C ARG A 48 -11.38 0.68 -2.56
N PRO A 49 -11.71 1.87 -3.09
CA PRO A 49 -12.11 2.98 -2.24
C PRO A 49 -13.34 2.52 -1.46
N THR A 50 -13.24 2.57 -0.12
CA THR A 50 -14.27 2.08 0.79
C THR A 50 -15.57 2.88 0.65
N ASN A 51 -15.46 4.11 0.13
CA ASN A 51 -16.58 4.97 -0.21
C ASN A 51 -16.19 5.92 -1.37
N LEU A 52 -17.17 6.64 -1.92
CA LEU A 52 -16.96 7.60 -3.02
C LEU A 52 -16.03 8.77 -2.65
N ILE A 53 -15.95 9.15 -1.38
CA ILE A 53 -15.08 10.24 -0.92
C ILE A 53 -13.61 9.81 -1.02
N ASP A 54 -13.29 8.59 -0.61
CA ASP A 54 -11.94 8.03 -0.72
C ASP A 54 -11.50 7.94 -2.19
N ALA A 55 -12.43 7.61 -3.10
CA ALA A 55 -12.17 7.57 -4.54
C ALA A 55 -11.87 8.96 -5.14
N LEU A 56 -12.44 10.00 -4.54
CA LEU A 56 -12.29 11.38 -4.99
C LEU A 56 -11.16 12.13 -4.27
N GLY A 57 -10.48 11.50 -3.30
CA GLY A 57 -9.43 12.13 -2.50
C GLY A 57 -8.33 12.79 -3.34
N ASP A 58 -7.87 12.11 -4.39
CA ASP A 58 -6.86 12.65 -5.32
C ASP A 58 -7.42 13.74 -6.24
N SER A 59 -8.74 13.89 -6.32
CA SER A 59 -9.43 14.97 -7.05
C SER A 59 -9.72 16.19 -6.16
N VAL A 60 -9.51 16.09 -4.84
CA VAL A 60 -9.68 17.21 -3.92
C VAL A 60 -8.40 18.06 -3.92
N GLY A 61 -8.46 19.20 -4.60
CA GLY A 61 -7.56 20.35 -4.50
C GLY A 61 -6.06 20.06 -4.25
N SER A 62 -5.23 20.23 -5.28
CA SER A 62 -3.77 20.01 -5.23
C SER A 62 -2.97 20.95 -4.32
N ILE A 63 -3.62 21.82 -3.54
CA ILE A 63 -2.98 22.90 -2.78
C ILE A 63 -3.46 22.91 -1.33
N ALA A 64 -2.57 22.55 -0.41
CA ALA A 64 -2.83 22.57 1.05
C ALA A 64 -3.04 23.98 1.63
N SER A 65 -2.64 25.03 0.90
CA SER A 65 -2.72 26.44 1.33
C SER A 65 -4.01 27.15 0.90
N GLY A 66 -4.96 26.44 0.28
CA GLY A 66 -6.21 27.03 -0.19
C GLY A 66 -7.01 27.66 0.94
N LYS A 67 -7.14 29.00 0.94
CA LYS A 67 -8.11 29.68 1.82
C LYS A 67 -9.48 29.04 1.57
N ARG A 68 -10.14 28.59 2.63
CA ARG A 68 -11.41 27.81 2.56
C ARG A 68 -12.57 28.52 1.86
N ASP A 69 -12.40 29.78 1.48
CA ASP A 69 -13.45 30.64 0.96
C ASP A 69 -12.96 31.57 -0.16
N LEU A 70 -12.28 31.01 -1.16
CA LEU A 70 -11.89 31.78 -2.35
C LEU A 70 -13.09 32.11 -3.25
N ALA A 71 -14.12 31.25 -3.26
CA ALA A 71 -15.26 31.39 -4.17
C ALA A 71 -16.37 32.32 -3.65
N ARG A 72 -16.58 32.43 -2.32
CA ARG A 72 -17.69 33.23 -1.77
C ARG A 72 -17.23 34.51 -1.06
N ASN A 73 -15.97 34.62 -0.67
CA ASN A 73 -15.47 35.83 0.00
C ASN A 73 -15.05 36.93 -0.97
N LYS A 74 -15.91 37.94 -1.15
CA LYS A 74 -15.62 39.14 -1.97
C LYS A 74 -14.33 39.87 -1.53
N LYS A 75 -13.90 39.74 -0.27
CA LYS A 75 -12.65 40.34 0.23
C LYS A 75 -11.39 39.80 -0.48
N HIS A 76 -11.46 38.58 -1.01
CA HIS A 76 -10.34 37.92 -1.70
C HIS A 76 -10.27 38.26 -3.20
N LEU A 77 -11.31 38.88 -3.75
CA LEU A 77 -11.38 39.31 -5.15
C LEU A 77 -10.98 40.78 -5.36
N LYS A 78 -10.52 41.47 -4.31
CA LYS A 78 -10.13 42.88 -4.39
C LYS A 78 -8.93 43.03 -5.34
N GLY A 79 -9.12 43.73 -6.45
CA GLY A 79 -8.08 43.98 -7.46
C GLY A 79 -7.96 42.93 -8.56
N TYR A 80 -8.85 41.92 -8.59
CA TYR A 80 -8.90 40.95 -9.69
C TYR A 80 -9.44 41.61 -10.98
N GLY A 81 -8.75 41.40 -12.11
CA GLY A 81 -9.19 41.89 -13.42
C GLY A 81 -8.91 43.37 -13.72
N ARG A 82 -7.93 43.98 -13.04
CA ARG A 82 -7.37 45.29 -13.40
C ARG A 82 -6.00 45.15 -14.03
#